data_AF-A0A920UIV1-F1
#
_entry.id   AF-A0A920UIV1-F1
#
_cell.length_a   1.000
_cell.length_b   1.000
_cell.length_c   1.000
_cell.angle_alpha   90.00
_cell.angle_beta   90.00
_cell.angle_gamma   90.00
#
_symmetry.space_group_name_H-M   'P 1'
#
loop_
_entity.id
_entity.type
_entity.pdbx_description
1 polymer ?
#
loop_
_entity_poly.entity_id
_entity_poly.type
_entity_poly.pdbx_seq_one_letter_code
_entity_poly.pdbx_strand_id
1 'polypeptide(L)'
;MNISVFDLFKIGIGPSSSHTVGPMYASKQFLSNCMGMFPLEKIASLKVELFGSLALTGKGHGTDKAILMGLEGNEPSSVDTEQIPAQLDRINKTKKLSLMNKHSIPFEAKNSLIFNHDDFLPHHSNGMCFTVFDTDRNILHKQDFYSVGGGFILNGDEILNDVEIKNAKIPFSFHTWEELFIHCERTGMTCRELMWINEQTWRTESEIWDGLLDIWGCNAGMHSARYGLYRTPSSWRVECTPACSGIIQRINRNTRLITFRGYGLGKFICYSSQ
;
A
#
# COMPACT_ATOMS: atom_id res chain seq x y z
N MET A 1 -13.11 10.42 10.96
CA MET A 1 -11.99 9.57 10.52
C MET A 1 -10.68 10.06 11.11
N ASN A 2 -9.90 9.20 11.75
CA ASN A 2 -8.52 9.54 12.09
C ASN A 2 -7.58 9.00 11.01
N ILE A 3 -6.63 9.82 10.57
CA ILE A 3 -5.66 9.47 9.51
C ILE A 3 -4.27 9.38 10.14
N SER A 4 -3.57 8.27 9.92
CA SER A 4 -2.17 8.08 10.31
C SER A 4 -1.22 8.49 9.18
N VAL A 5 0.01 8.88 9.51
CA VAL A 5 1.11 9.09 8.56
C VAL A 5 1.34 7.87 7.67
N PHE A 6 1.17 6.66 8.22
CA PHE A 6 1.27 5.40 7.49
C PHE A 6 0.07 5.13 6.59
N ASP A 7 -1.05 5.80 6.84
CA ASP A 7 -2.22 5.77 5.97
C ASP A 7 -1.96 6.68 4.74
N LEU A 8 -1.18 7.75 4.88
CA LEU A 8 -0.77 8.65 3.79
C LEU A 8 0.41 8.12 2.97
N PHE A 9 1.43 7.56 3.63
CA PHE A 9 2.65 7.08 3.01
C PHE A 9 2.72 5.55 3.09
N LYS A 10 2.14 4.88 2.10
CA LYS A 10 2.16 3.42 1.99
C LYS A 10 3.25 2.97 1.02
N ILE A 11 4.10 2.05 1.47
CA ILE A 11 4.96 1.28 0.55
C ILE A 11 4.06 0.35 -0.25
N GLY A 12 4.23 0.36 -1.56
CA GLY A 12 3.49 -0.49 -2.47
C GLY A 12 4.19 -0.62 -3.80
N ILE A 13 3.58 -1.39 -4.70
CA ILE A 13 4.07 -1.57 -6.06
C ILE A 13 3.38 -0.60 -7.03
N GLY A 14 4.17 -0.08 -7.97
CA GLY A 14 3.64 0.71 -9.09
C GLY A 14 2.92 -0.16 -10.13
N PRO A 15 2.25 0.46 -11.12
CA PRO A 15 2.27 1.89 -11.42
C PRO A 15 1.21 2.73 -10.70
N SER A 16 0.20 2.14 -10.05
CA SER A 16 -0.95 2.88 -9.51
C SER A 16 -1.43 2.39 -8.16
N SER A 17 -1.59 3.30 -7.20
CA SER A 17 -2.13 2.96 -5.88
C SER A 17 -3.60 2.54 -5.93
N SER A 18 -4.41 3.15 -6.79
CA SER A 18 -5.83 2.81 -6.93
C SER A 18 -6.08 1.58 -7.81
N HIS A 19 -5.21 1.32 -8.79
CA HIS A 19 -5.41 0.23 -9.75
C HIS A 19 -4.49 -0.97 -9.51
N THR A 20 -3.48 -0.86 -8.64
CA THR A 20 -2.56 -1.97 -8.31
C THR A 20 -2.59 -2.27 -6.82
N VAL A 21 -2.28 -1.29 -5.96
CA VAL A 21 -2.19 -1.50 -4.50
C VAL A 21 -3.56 -1.84 -3.90
N GLY A 22 -4.59 -1.05 -4.18
CA GLY A 22 -5.96 -1.28 -3.69
C GLY A 22 -6.50 -2.67 -4.08
N PRO A 23 -6.51 -3.05 -5.37
CA PRO A 23 -7.01 -4.35 -5.80
C PRO A 23 -6.28 -5.55 -5.17
N MET A 24 -4.97 -5.46 -4.95
CA MET A 24 -4.23 -6.52 -4.26
C MET A 24 -4.67 -6.65 -2.80
N TYR A 25 -4.80 -5.53 -2.08
CA TYR A 25 -5.32 -5.53 -0.72
C TYR A 25 -6.75 -6.09 -0.66
N ALA A 26 -7.62 -5.70 -1.59
CA ALA A 26 -9.02 -6.15 -1.62
C ALA A 26 -9.12 -7.66 -1.80
N SER A 27 -8.33 -8.23 -2.71
CA SER A 27 -8.25 -9.69 -2.91
C SER A 27 -7.85 -10.43 -1.64
N LYS A 28 -6.79 -9.96 -0.95
CA LYS A 28 -6.30 -10.59 0.28
C LYS A 28 -7.30 -10.45 1.42
N GLN A 29 -7.88 -9.27 1.58
CA GLN A 29 -8.88 -8.99 2.62
C GLN A 29 -10.14 -9.84 2.42
N PHE A 30 -10.63 -9.96 1.19
CA PHE A 30 -11.78 -10.81 0.87
C PHE A 30 -11.58 -12.27 1.28
N LEU A 31 -10.42 -12.87 0.96
CA LEU A 31 -10.13 -14.24 1.38
C LEU A 31 -9.94 -14.35 2.89
N SER A 32 -9.38 -13.33 3.53
CA SER A 32 -9.24 -13.28 4.99
C SER A 32 -10.61 -13.24 5.68
N ASN A 33 -11.56 -12.47 5.14
CA ASN A 33 -12.96 -12.46 5.59
C ASN A 33 -13.61 -13.84 5.42
N CYS A 34 -13.43 -14.48 4.26
CA CYS A 34 -13.96 -15.82 4.00
C CYS A 34 -13.43 -16.85 5.01
N MET A 35 -12.13 -16.82 5.33
CA MET A 35 -11.51 -17.69 6.33
C MET A 35 -12.08 -17.51 7.74
N GLY A 36 -12.65 -16.34 8.06
CA GLY A 36 -13.38 -16.09 9.30
C GLY A 36 -14.80 -16.68 9.31
N MET A 37 -15.36 -17.00 8.14
CA MET A 37 -16.72 -17.52 7.98
C MET A 37 -16.75 -19.04 7.77
N PHE A 38 -15.79 -19.60 7.04
CA PHE A 38 -15.69 -21.02 6.73
C PHE A 38 -14.26 -21.46 6.37
N PRO A 39 -13.94 -22.77 6.45
CA PRO A 39 -12.65 -23.30 6.00
C PRO A 39 -12.40 -22.98 4.53
N LEU A 40 -11.17 -22.60 4.20
CA LEU A 40 -10.77 -22.19 2.85
C LEU A 40 -11.00 -23.30 1.82
N GLU A 41 -10.90 -24.56 2.27
CA GLU A 41 -11.09 -25.78 1.49
C GLU A 41 -12.51 -25.93 0.93
N LYS A 42 -13.50 -25.22 1.50
CA LYS A 42 -14.86 -25.19 0.95
C LYS A 42 -14.96 -24.43 -0.38
N ILE A 43 -14.01 -23.55 -0.67
CA ILE A 43 -14.00 -22.79 -1.91
C ILE A 43 -13.55 -23.72 -3.05
N ALA A 44 -14.45 -23.99 -3.99
CA ALA A 44 -14.14 -24.78 -5.18
C ALA A 44 -13.81 -23.91 -6.40
N SER A 45 -14.37 -22.70 -6.46
CA SER A 45 -14.08 -21.73 -7.53
C SER A 45 -14.31 -20.29 -7.06
N LEU A 46 -13.77 -19.32 -7.80
CA LEU A 46 -13.98 -17.90 -7.55
C LEU A 46 -14.20 -17.12 -8.85
N LYS A 47 -14.89 -16.00 -8.72
CA LYS A 47 -15.11 -14.99 -9.74
C LYS A 47 -14.77 -13.62 -9.16
N VAL A 48 -14.03 -12.82 -9.92
CA VAL A 48 -13.74 -11.42 -9.64
C VAL A 48 -14.24 -10.59 -10.80
N GLU A 49 -15.00 -9.56 -10.50
CA GLU A 49 -15.60 -8.66 -11.47
C GLU A 49 -15.12 -7.24 -11.20
N LEU A 50 -14.62 -6.58 -12.23
CA LEU A 50 -14.13 -5.20 -12.17
C LEU A 50 -15.10 -4.30 -12.90
N PHE A 51 -15.34 -3.11 -12.33
CA PHE A 51 -16.34 -2.16 -12.83
C PHE A 51 -15.73 -0.77 -13.05
N GLY A 52 -16.42 0.04 -13.87
CA GLY A 52 -16.09 1.44 -14.12
C GLY A 52 -14.64 1.71 -14.51
N SER A 53 -14.01 2.72 -13.92
CA SER A 53 -12.65 3.16 -14.27
C SER A 53 -11.60 2.06 -14.07
N LEU A 54 -11.82 1.17 -13.09
CA LEU A 54 -10.95 0.03 -12.83
C LEU A 54 -11.04 -1.02 -13.93
N ALA A 55 -12.23 -1.27 -14.49
CA ALA A 55 -12.39 -2.15 -15.64
C ALA A 55 -11.76 -1.54 -16.90
N LEU A 56 -11.97 -0.25 -17.13
CA LEU A 56 -11.51 0.44 -18.34
C LEU A 56 -9.99 0.49 -18.47
N THR A 57 -9.29 0.77 -17.36
CA THR A 57 -7.84 1.02 -17.40
C THR A 57 -7.01 -0.05 -16.68
N GLY A 58 -7.65 -1.01 -16.00
CA GLY A 58 -7.00 -1.93 -15.09
C GLY A 58 -5.93 -2.81 -15.74
N LYS A 59 -6.12 -3.26 -16.98
CA LYS A 59 -5.09 -4.03 -17.71
C LYS A 59 -3.79 -3.25 -17.90
N GLY A 60 -3.88 -1.96 -18.23
CA GLY A 60 -2.72 -1.09 -18.39
C GLY A 60 -1.99 -0.80 -17.07
N HIS A 61 -2.70 -0.89 -15.96
CA HIS A 61 -2.16 -0.68 -14.61
C HIS A 61 -1.81 -1.97 -13.86
N GLY A 62 -1.97 -3.15 -14.49
CA GLY A 62 -1.67 -4.44 -13.88
C GLY A 62 -2.65 -4.85 -12.76
N THR A 63 -3.89 -4.37 -12.81
CA THR A 63 -4.95 -4.73 -11.84
C THR A 63 -5.20 -6.23 -11.79
N ASP A 64 -5.20 -6.89 -12.95
CA ASP A 64 -5.31 -8.33 -13.07
C ASP A 64 -4.21 -9.06 -12.29
N LYS A 65 -2.95 -8.65 -12.50
CA LYS A 65 -1.80 -9.22 -11.79
C LYS A 65 -1.93 -8.98 -10.30
N ALA A 66 -2.27 -7.75 -9.90
CA ALA A 66 -2.44 -7.36 -8.51
C ALA A 66 -3.48 -8.23 -7.79
N ILE A 67 -4.63 -8.46 -8.43
CA ILE A 67 -5.69 -9.31 -7.90
C ILE A 67 -5.19 -10.73 -7.69
N LEU A 68 -4.51 -11.31 -8.67
CA LEU A 68 -3.99 -12.68 -8.57
C LEU A 68 -2.96 -12.82 -7.44
N MET A 69 -2.00 -11.89 -7.34
CA MET A 69 -1.02 -11.92 -6.26
C MET A 69 -1.68 -11.78 -4.88
N GLY A 70 -2.69 -10.91 -4.75
CA GLY A 70 -3.43 -10.73 -3.51
C GLY A 70 -4.25 -11.97 -3.13
N LEU A 71 -4.85 -12.66 -4.11
CA LEU A 71 -5.56 -13.93 -3.88
C LEU A 71 -4.61 -15.05 -3.44
N GLU A 72 -3.34 -15.03 -3.84
CA GLU A 72 -2.32 -15.94 -3.31
C GLU A 72 -1.75 -15.50 -1.96
N GLY A 73 -2.22 -14.37 -1.41
CA GLY A 73 -1.88 -13.89 -0.07
C GLY A 73 -0.71 -12.90 0.00
N ASN A 74 -0.18 -12.47 -1.15
CA ASN A 74 0.85 -11.43 -1.21
C ASN A 74 0.29 -10.07 -0.76
N GLU A 75 1.17 -9.19 -0.28
CA GLU A 75 0.84 -7.80 0.05
C GLU A 75 1.66 -6.83 -0.80
N PRO A 76 1.11 -5.67 -1.18
CA PRO A 76 1.83 -4.67 -1.97
C PRO A 76 3.15 -4.21 -1.36
N SER A 77 3.22 -4.17 -0.03
CA SER A 77 4.40 -3.72 0.73
C SER A 77 5.55 -4.71 0.73
N SER A 78 5.27 -6.01 0.53
CA SER A 78 6.25 -7.08 0.73
C SER A 78 6.34 -8.06 -0.44
N VAL A 79 5.56 -7.88 -1.50
CA VAL A 79 5.57 -8.76 -2.67
C VAL A 79 6.91 -8.66 -3.39
N ASP A 80 7.50 -9.82 -3.69
CA ASP A 80 8.69 -9.89 -4.53
C ASP A 80 8.30 -9.67 -5.99
N THR A 81 8.58 -8.46 -6.48
CA THR A 81 8.22 -8.05 -7.85
C THR A 81 8.94 -8.86 -8.93
N GLU A 82 10.11 -9.45 -8.63
CA GLU A 82 10.86 -10.27 -9.57
C GLU A 82 10.19 -11.64 -9.80
N GLN A 83 9.43 -12.12 -8.82
CA GLN A 83 8.75 -13.41 -8.89
C GLN A 83 7.36 -13.34 -9.54
N ILE A 84 6.77 -12.14 -9.65
CA ILE A 84 5.42 -11.94 -10.21
C ILE A 84 5.30 -12.60 -11.62
N PRO A 85 6.22 -12.40 -12.58
CA PRO A 85 6.10 -13.04 -13.89
C PRO A 85 6.07 -14.57 -13.81
N ALA A 86 6.93 -15.18 -12.98
CA ALA A 86 6.98 -16.63 -12.81
C ALA A 86 5.71 -17.18 -12.15
N GLN A 87 5.15 -16.47 -11.17
CA GLN A 87 3.88 -16.84 -10.53
C GLN A 87 2.71 -16.77 -11.52
N LEU A 88 2.63 -15.71 -12.34
CA LEU A 88 1.60 -15.58 -13.38
C LEU A 88 1.72 -16.68 -14.44
N ASP A 89 2.93 -17.02 -14.87
CA ASP A 89 3.19 -18.13 -15.79
C ASP A 89 2.75 -19.46 -15.20
N ARG A 90 3.00 -19.69 -13.90
CA ARG A 90 2.54 -20.89 -13.20
C ARG A 90 1.02 -20.97 -13.21
N ILE A 91 0.31 -19.91 -12.87
CA ILE A 91 -1.17 -19.87 -12.89
C ILE A 91 -1.67 -20.17 -14.31
N ASN A 92 -1.09 -19.53 -15.33
CA ASN A 92 -1.49 -19.70 -16.73
C ASN A 92 -1.26 -21.12 -17.27
N LYS A 93 -0.16 -21.78 -16.89
CA LYS A 93 0.19 -23.15 -17.31
C LYS A 93 -0.60 -24.21 -16.57
N THR A 94 -0.72 -24.07 -15.25
CA THR A 94 -1.35 -25.07 -14.39
C THR A 94 -2.88 -24.96 -14.38
N LYS A 95 -3.43 -23.81 -14.79
CA LYS A 95 -4.86 -23.48 -14.66
C LYS A 95 -5.35 -23.63 -13.22
N LYS A 96 -4.49 -23.27 -12.27
CA LYS A 96 -4.74 -23.37 -10.83
C LYS A 96 -4.28 -22.11 -10.12
N LEU A 97 -5.07 -21.68 -9.15
CA LEU A 97 -4.74 -20.59 -8.23
C LEU A 97 -4.58 -21.16 -6.81
N SER A 98 -3.55 -20.70 -6.09
CA SER A 98 -3.27 -21.15 -4.72
C SER A 98 -3.77 -20.10 -3.72
N LEU A 99 -5.03 -20.21 -3.29
CA LEU A 99 -5.67 -19.27 -2.37
C LEU A 99 -4.87 -19.17 -1.07
N MET A 100 -4.44 -17.96 -0.72
CA MET A 100 -3.61 -17.67 0.45
C MET A 100 -2.37 -18.58 0.56
N ASN A 101 -1.87 -19.12 -0.58
CA ASN A 101 -0.84 -20.15 -0.64
C ASN A 101 -1.14 -21.43 0.17
N LYS A 102 -2.41 -21.73 0.43
CA LYS A 102 -2.87 -22.85 1.27
C LYS A 102 -3.78 -23.83 0.53
N HIS A 103 -4.71 -23.34 -0.28
CA HIS A 103 -5.71 -24.17 -0.95
C HIS A 103 -5.72 -23.93 -2.45
N SER A 104 -5.55 -24.99 -3.25
CA SER A 104 -5.47 -24.86 -4.71
C SER A 104 -6.80 -25.16 -5.38
N ILE A 105 -7.28 -24.22 -6.18
CA ILE A 105 -8.52 -24.34 -6.95
C ILE A 105 -8.25 -24.29 -8.46
N PRO A 106 -9.11 -24.91 -9.31
CA PRO A 106 -9.11 -24.65 -10.74
C PRO A 106 -9.37 -23.16 -11.01
N PHE A 107 -8.58 -22.56 -11.90
CA PHE A 107 -8.69 -21.14 -12.20
C PHE A 107 -8.24 -20.83 -13.63
N GLU A 108 -9.11 -20.13 -14.36
CA GLU A 108 -8.83 -19.58 -15.67
C GLU A 108 -9.18 -18.10 -15.70
N ALA A 109 -8.16 -17.24 -15.83
CA ALA A 109 -8.36 -15.79 -15.77
C ALA A 109 -9.43 -15.28 -16.74
N LYS A 110 -9.53 -15.86 -17.94
CA LYS A 110 -10.52 -15.48 -18.95
C LYS A 110 -11.98 -15.64 -18.46
N ASN A 111 -12.24 -16.61 -17.60
CA ASN A 111 -13.60 -16.95 -17.12
C ASN A 111 -13.86 -16.44 -15.71
N SER A 112 -12.79 -16.28 -14.91
CA SER A 112 -12.88 -15.92 -13.50
C SER A 112 -12.55 -14.45 -13.23
N LEU A 113 -11.93 -13.72 -14.16
CA LEU A 113 -11.62 -12.29 -14.01
C LEU A 113 -12.32 -11.49 -15.11
N ILE A 114 -13.46 -10.91 -14.79
CA ILE A 114 -14.34 -10.23 -15.74
C ILE A 114 -14.15 -8.72 -15.63
N PHE A 115 -13.96 -8.07 -16.78
CA PHE A 115 -13.86 -6.62 -16.91
C PHE A 115 -15.18 -6.09 -17.47
N ASN A 116 -16.04 -5.55 -16.61
CA ASN A 116 -17.33 -4.98 -16.99
C ASN A 116 -17.11 -3.51 -17.37
N HIS A 117 -16.88 -3.24 -18.65
CA HIS A 117 -16.55 -1.91 -19.17
C HIS A 117 -17.73 -0.93 -19.17
N ASP A 118 -18.96 -1.46 -19.25
CA ASP A 118 -20.19 -0.67 -19.39
C ASP A 118 -21.00 -0.59 -18.08
N ASP A 119 -20.58 -1.33 -17.04
CA ASP A 119 -21.28 -1.39 -15.76
C ASP A 119 -20.50 -0.68 -14.63
N PHE A 120 -21.25 -0.18 -13.65
CA PHE A 120 -20.72 0.51 -12.48
C PHE A 120 -21.34 -0.05 -11.21
N LEU A 121 -20.52 -0.17 -10.17
CA LEU A 121 -21.05 -0.37 -8.82
C LEU A 121 -21.55 0.97 -8.24
N PRO A 122 -22.51 0.96 -7.29
CA PRO A 122 -23.25 2.16 -6.91
C PRO A 122 -22.43 3.29 -6.26
N HIS A 123 -21.32 2.98 -5.60
CA HIS A 123 -20.70 3.91 -4.65
C HIS A 123 -19.39 4.57 -5.10
N HIS A 124 -18.63 3.95 -6.00
CA HIS A 124 -17.39 4.54 -6.51
C HIS A 124 -17.01 3.92 -7.86
N SER A 125 -16.35 4.69 -8.73
CA SER A 125 -16.02 4.27 -10.10
C SER A 125 -15.00 3.13 -10.17
N ASN A 126 -14.17 2.97 -9.14
CA ASN A 126 -13.21 1.85 -9.03
C ASN A 126 -13.82 0.72 -8.21
N GLY A 127 -14.81 0.01 -8.77
CA GLY A 127 -15.53 -1.07 -8.10
C GLY A 127 -14.96 -2.45 -8.42
N MET A 128 -15.00 -3.34 -7.43
CA MET A 128 -14.63 -4.75 -7.54
C MET A 128 -15.69 -5.59 -6.81
N CYS A 129 -16.13 -6.69 -7.40
CA CYS A 129 -16.97 -7.68 -6.74
C CYS A 129 -16.26 -9.02 -6.73
N PHE A 130 -16.12 -9.63 -5.55
CA PHE A 130 -15.57 -10.96 -5.38
C PHE A 130 -16.69 -11.93 -5.04
N THR A 131 -16.69 -13.11 -5.63
CA THR A 131 -17.64 -14.18 -5.34
C THR A 131 -16.91 -15.51 -5.28
N VAL A 132 -17.18 -16.29 -4.23
CA VAL A 132 -16.64 -17.65 -4.07
C VAL A 132 -17.78 -18.67 -4.04
N PHE A 133 -17.52 -19.82 -4.62
CA PHE A 133 -18.51 -20.88 -4.80
C PHE A 133 -18.02 -22.20 -4.21
N ASP A 134 -18.96 -23.03 -3.75
CA ASP A 134 -18.71 -24.41 -3.36
C ASP A 134 -18.64 -25.36 -4.58
N THR A 135 -18.47 -26.66 -4.32
CA THR A 135 -18.41 -27.71 -5.35
C THR A 135 -19.70 -27.84 -6.16
N ASP A 136 -20.83 -27.46 -5.58
CA ASP A 136 -22.16 -27.53 -6.20
C ASP A 136 -22.52 -26.24 -6.94
N ARG A 137 -21.56 -25.28 -7.00
CA ARG A 137 -21.68 -23.94 -7.60
C ARG A 137 -22.63 -23.01 -6.84
N ASN A 138 -22.95 -23.29 -5.58
CA ASN A 138 -23.66 -22.34 -4.74
C ASN A 138 -22.71 -21.22 -4.30
N ILE A 139 -23.23 -20.00 -4.18
CA ILE A 139 -22.47 -18.87 -3.65
C ILE A 139 -22.26 -19.08 -2.16
N LEU A 140 -21.00 -19.18 -1.73
CA LEU A 140 -20.63 -19.21 -0.31
C LEU A 140 -20.56 -17.79 0.26
N HIS A 141 -19.97 -16.87 -0.50
CA HIS A 141 -19.86 -15.48 -0.11
C HIS A 141 -19.68 -14.58 -1.35
N LYS A 142 -20.21 -13.37 -1.26
CA LYS A 142 -20.10 -12.31 -2.27
C LYS A 142 -19.89 -10.98 -1.55
N GLN A 143 -18.90 -10.20 -1.98
CA GLN A 143 -18.60 -8.91 -1.38
C GLN A 143 -18.07 -7.90 -2.40
N ASP A 144 -18.56 -6.67 -2.28
CA ASP A 144 -18.13 -5.53 -3.08
C ASP A 144 -17.04 -4.74 -2.34
N PHE A 145 -16.04 -4.30 -3.09
CA PHE A 145 -14.93 -3.46 -2.64
C PHE A 145 -14.75 -2.28 -3.59
N TYR A 146 -14.27 -1.17 -3.04
CA TYR A 146 -14.01 0.06 -3.77
C TYR A 146 -12.62 0.57 -3.48
N SER A 147 -11.86 0.85 -4.53
CA SER A 147 -10.52 1.44 -4.42
C SER A 147 -10.58 2.96 -4.56
N VAL A 148 -10.62 3.66 -3.42
CA VAL A 148 -10.94 5.11 -3.35
C VAL A 148 -9.71 6.04 -3.45
N GLY A 149 -8.54 5.49 -3.76
CA GLY A 149 -7.29 6.25 -3.90
C GLY A 149 -6.36 6.07 -2.69
N GLY A 150 -5.07 6.41 -2.85
CA GLY A 150 -4.06 6.26 -1.78
C GLY A 150 -3.81 4.80 -1.32
N GLY A 151 -4.29 3.80 -2.07
CA GLY A 151 -4.26 2.39 -1.66
C GLY A 151 -5.24 2.05 -0.53
N PHE A 152 -6.26 2.88 -0.29
CA PHE A 152 -7.37 2.53 0.59
C PHE A 152 -8.43 1.75 -0.18
N ILE A 153 -8.99 0.76 0.52
CA ILE A 153 -10.13 -0.01 0.07
C ILE A 153 -11.24 0.12 1.11
N LEU A 154 -12.47 0.18 0.63
CA LEU A 154 -13.67 0.18 1.45
C LEU A 154 -14.57 -0.93 0.95
N ASN A 155 -15.20 -1.68 1.84
CA ASN A 155 -16.30 -2.57 1.46
C ASN A 155 -17.62 -1.78 1.30
N GLY A 156 -18.63 -2.40 0.69
CA GLY A 156 -19.93 -1.73 0.46
C GLY A 156 -20.60 -1.17 1.71
N ASP A 157 -20.51 -1.87 2.84
CA ASP A 157 -21.08 -1.41 4.11
C ASP A 157 -20.27 -0.26 4.74
N GLU A 158 -18.94 -0.28 4.61
CA GLU A 158 -18.03 0.77 5.09
C GLU A 158 -18.19 2.08 4.33
N ILE A 159 -18.53 2.00 3.04
CA ILE A 159 -18.75 3.18 2.19
C ILE A 159 -20.09 3.86 2.51
N LEU A 160 -21.11 3.08 2.88
CA LEU A 160 -22.43 3.59 3.24
C LEU A 160 -22.44 4.26 4.62
N ASN A 161 -21.57 3.81 5.53
CA ASN A 161 -21.53 4.27 6.91
C ASN A 161 -20.59 5.47 7.16
N ASP A 162 -20.17 6.19 6.11
CA ASP A 162 -19.29 7.37 6.18
C ASP A 162 -18.23 7.24 7.29
N VAL A 163 -17.40 6.20 7.15
CA VAL A 163 -16.11 6.09 7.84
C VAL A 163 -16.16 6.15 9.38
N GLU A 164 -16.58 5.05 10.00
CA GLU A 164 -16.17 4.68 11.37
C GLU A 164 -14.75 4.07 11.43
N ILE A 165 -13.86 4.45 10.52
CA ILE A 165 -12.47 3.96 10.52
C ILE A 165 -11.67 4.71 11.59
N LYS A 166 -11.35 3.95 12.66
CA LYS A 166 -10.54 4.31 13.84
C LYS A 166 -11.17 5.35 14.77
N ASN A 167 -12.28 5.00 15.44
CA ASN A 167 -12.86 5.73 16.58
C ASN A 167 -11.99 5.74 17.87
N ALA A 168 -10.66 5.62 17.76
CA ALA A 168 -9.79 5.92 18.89
C ALA A 168 -9.80 7.44 19.11
N LYS A 169 -10.14 7.92 20.31
CA LYS A 169 -9.95 9.33 20.64
C LYS A 169 -8.46 9.63 20.61
N ILE A 170 -7.99 10.30 19.56
CA ILE A 170 -6.63 10.82 19.52
C ILE A 170 -6.50 12.03 20.47
N PRO A 171 -5.37 12.20 21.16
CA PRO A 171 -5.19 13.28 22.13
C PRO A 171 -5.39 14.69 21.56
N PHE A 172 -4.93 14.93 20.34
CA PHE A 172 -4.98 16.24 19.67
C PHE A 172 -5.72 16.14 18.34
N SER A 173 -7.05 15.96 18.40
CA SER A 173 -7.91 15.94 17.21
C SER A 173 -8.09 17.34 16.63
N PHE A 174 -8.07 17.46 15.30
CA PHE A 174 -8.28 18.69 14.55
C PHE A 174 -8.90 18.40 13.18
N HIS A 175 -9.72 19.32 12.68
CA HIS A 175 -10.37 19.28 11.35
C HIS A 175 -9.94 20.46 10.47
N THR A 176 -9.40 21.52 11.08
CA THR A 176 -8.86 22.67 10.38
C THR A 176 -7.44 22.99 10.82
N TRP A 177 -6.77 23.82 10.03
CA TRP A 177 -5.40 24.24 10.32
C TRP A 177 -5.32 25.14 11.56
N GLU A 178 -6.37 25.92 11.80
CA GLU A 178 -6.53 26.77 12.99
C GLU A 178 -6.62 25.93 14.26
N GLU A 179 -7.41 24.85 14.24
CA GLU A 179 -7.53 23.93 15.38
C GLU A 179 -6.18 23.27 15.74
N LEU A 180 -5.38 22.88 14.73
CA LEU A 180 -4.04 22.34 14.96
C LEU A 180 -3.13 23.37 15.65
N PHE A 181 -3.14 24.62 15.20
CA PHE A 181 -2.34 25.67 15.83
C PHE A 181 -2.79 26.02 17.23
N ILE A 182 -4.09 25.99 17.52
CA ILE A 182 -4.61 26.16 18.88
C ILE A 182 -4.02 25.09 19.81
N HIS A 183 -3.88 23.84 19.37
CA HIS A 183 -3.21 22.80 20.15
C HIS A 183 -1.73 23.10 20.36
N CYS A 184 -1.01 23.57 19.32
CA CYS A 184 0.39 23.95 19.42
C CYS A 184 0.59 25.09 20.46
N GLU A 185 -0.23 26.13 20.38
CA GLU A 185 -0.16 27.28 21.30
C GLU A 185 -0.47 26.88 22.75
N ARG A 186 -1.49 26.04 22.96
CA ARG A 186 -1.90 25.59 24.30
C ARG A 186 -0.89 24.67 24.97
N THR A 187 -0.16 23.88 24.19
CA THR A 187 0.78 22.87 24.71
C THR A 187 2.24 23.34 24.68
N GLY A 188 2.55 24.34 23.86
CA GLY A 188 3.93 24.72 23.52
C GLY A 188 4.65 23.72 22.61
N MET A 189 3.95 22.69 22.10
CA MET A 189 4.51 21.67 21.23
C MET A 189 4.43 22.08 19.77
N THR A 190 5.37 21.59 18.96
CA THR A 190 5.35 21.72 17.50
C THR A 190 4.30 20.77 16.88
N CYS A 191 3.87 21.05 15.64
CA CYS A 191 2.98 20.14 14.91
C CYS A 191 3.53 18.72 14.84
N ARG A 192 4.86 18.56 14.70
CA ARG A 192 5.52 17.24 14.69
C ARG A 192 5.30 16.49 15.99
N GLU A 193 5.50 17.16 17.13
CA GLU A 193 5.37 16.54 18.45
C GLU A 193 3.90 16.17 18.73
N LEU A 194 2.95 17.01 18.33
CA LEU A 194 1.53 16.67 18.40
C LEU A 194 1.18 15.45 17.54
N MET A 195 1.70 15.39 16.31
CA MET A 195 1.50 14.23 15.43
C MET A 195 2.18 12.97 15.96
N TRP A 196 3.35 13.10 16.58
CA TRP A 196 4.03 11.99 17.25
C TRP A 196 3.15 11.40 18.36
N ILE A 197 2.56 12.24 19.20
CA ILE A 197 1.66 11.81 20.29
C ILE A 197 0.37 11.19 19.73
N ASN A 198 -0.21 11.77 18.68
CA ASN A 198 -1.39 11.19 18.04
C ASN A 198 -1.10 9.80 17.46
N GLU A 199 0.04 9.59 16.78
CA GLU A 199 0.43 8.28 16.25
C GLU A 199 0.63 7.21 17.33
N GLN A 200 1.12 7.62 18.51
CA GLN A 200 1.28 6.73 19.66
C GLN A 200 -0.05 6.17 20.19
N THR A 201 -1.19 6.70 19.74
CA THR A 201 -2.52 6.13 20.04
C THR A 201 -2.67 4.72 19.46
N TRP A 202 -1.98 4.41 18.35
CA TRP A 202 -2.13 3.13 17.63
C TRP A 202 -0.89 2.25 17.66
N ARG A 203 0.28 2.81 17.94
CA ARG A 203 1.58 2.16 17.79
C ARG A 203 2.54 2.59 18.89
N THR A 204 3.50 1.74 19.20
CA THR A 204 4.63 2.09 20.05
C THR A 204 5.60 3.02 19.31
N GLU A 205 6.45 3.74 20.05
CA GLU A 205 7.48 4.60 19.44
C GLU A 205 8.43 3.82 18.51
N SER A 206 8.76 2.56 18.86
CA SER A 206 9.61 1.71 18.02
C SER A 206 8.93 1.42 16.69
N GLU A 207 7.67 1.00 16.69
CA GLU A 207 6.92 0.70 15.46
C GLU A 207 6.75 1.93 14.57
N ILE A 208 6.58 3.12 15.17
CA ILE A 208 6.52 4.38 14.41
C ILE A 208 7.89 4.66 13.78
N TRP A 209 8.99 4.53 14.52
CA TRP A 209 10.33 4.76 13.98
C TRP A 209 10.70 3.77 12.88
N ASP A 210 10.47 2.49 13.10
CA ASP A 210 10.76 1.41 12.15
C ASP A 210 9.97 1.63 10.85
N GLY A 211 8.66 1.91 10.95
CA GLY A 211 7.83 2.19 9.78
C GLY A 211 8.27 3.44 9.01
N LEU A 212 8.66 4.52 9.70
CA LEU A 212 9.15 5.74 9.03
C LEU A 212 10.49 5.50 8.34
N LEU A 213 11.37 4.69 8.95
CA LEU A 213 12.65 4.28 8.36
C LEU A 213 12.44 3.37 7.15
N ASP A 214 11.45 2.49 7.17
CA ASP A 214 11.10 1.66 6.02
C ASP A 214 10.61 2.51 4.84
N ILE A 215 9.71 3.48 5.10
CA ILE A 215 9.23 4.43 4.07
C ILE A 215 10.42 5.22 3.49
N TRP A 216 11.27 5.75 4.37
CA TRP A 216 12.46 6.48 3.97
C TRP A 216 13.42 5.60 3.17
N GLY A 217 13.66 4.37 3.61
CA GLY A 217 14.53 3.39 2.99
C GLY A 217 14.02 2.97 1.60
N CYS A 218 12.71 2.81 1.42
CA CYS A 218 12.09 2.55 0.12
C CYS A 218 12.29 3.74 -0.83
N ASN A 219 12.03 4.96 -0.37
CA ASN A 219 12.24 6.17 -1.18
C ASN A 219 13.73 6.40 -1.52
N ALA A 220 14.62 6.21 -0.55
CA ALA A 220 16.06 6.29 -0.75
C ALA A 220 16.54 5.18 -1.70
N GLY A 221 15.99 3.97 -1.58
CA GLY A 221 16.17 2.82 -2.47
C GLY A 221 15.67 3.06 -3.90
N MET A 222 14.57 3.79 -4.08
CA MET A 222 14.09 4.24 -5.39
C MET A 222 15.02 5.29 -6.00
N HIS A 223 15.53 6.23 -5.21
CA HIS A 223 16.61 7.11 -5.66
C HIS A 223 17.87 6.30 -5.98
N SER A 224 18.11 5.22 -5.27
CA SER A 224 19.23 4.31 -5.45
C SER A 224 19.15 3.52 -6.76
N ALA A 225 18.00 2.93 -7.10
CA ALA A 225 17.78 2.24 -8.36
C ALA A 225 17.71 3.20 -9.56
N ARG A 226 17.20 4.42 -9.36
CA ARG A 226 17.05 5.43 -10.43
C ARG A 226 18.31 6.27 -10.66
N TYR A 227 19.19 6.39 -9.66
CA TYR A 227 20.40 7.23 -9.70
C TYR A 227 21.72 6.47 -9.35
N GLY A 228 21.66 5.15 -9.14
CA GLY A 228 22.82 4.30 -8.87
C GLY A 228 23.40 4.40 -7.46
N LEU A 229 22.57 4.61 -6.43
CA LEU A 229 23.02 4.51 -5.03
C LEU A 229 22.82 3.06 -4.56
N TYR A 230 23.73 2.53 -3.74
CA TYR A 230 23.63 1.16 -3.25
C TYR A 230 23.75 1.12 -1.72
N ARG A 231 23.05 0.15 -1.11
CA ARG A 231 23.16 -0.18 0.31
C ARG A 231 24.39 -1.08 0.53
N THR A 232 25.20 -0.80 1.54
CA THR A 232 26.15 -1.80 2.09
C THR A 232 25.83 -2.12 3.55
N PRO A 233 26.07 -3.35 4.02
CA PRO A 233 25.58 -3.82 5.33
C PRO A 233 26.14 -3.09 6.55
N SER A 234 27.24 -2.33 6.40
CA SER A 234 28.00 -1.78 7.54
C SER A 234 28.20 -0.27 7.52
N SER A 235 27.73 0.46 6.50
CA SER A 235 27.75 1.93 6.49
C SER A 235 26.87 2.54 5.39
N TRP A 236 26.30 3.72 5.65
CA TRP A 236 25.68 4.57 4.63
C TRP A 236 26.79 5.22 3.78
N ARG A 237 27.02 4.75 2.56
CA ARG A 237 27.84 5.45 1.55
C ARG A 237 26.98 5.91 0.39
N VAL A 238 27.21 7.15 -0.03
CA VAL A 238 26.59 7.78 -1.20
C VAL A 238 27.65 7.86 -2.28
N GLU A 239 27.52 7.09 -3.36
CA GLU A 239 28.34 7.25 -4.57
C GLU A 239 27.43 7.69 -5.73
N CYS A 240 27.67 8.90 -6.25
CA CYS A 240 26.90 9.45 -7.36
C CYS A 240 27.52 9.04 -8.70
N THR A 241 26.69 8.57 -9.65
CA THR A 241 27.12 8.28 -11.03
C THR A 241 27.02 9.52 -11.95
N PRO A 242 27.72 9.54 -13.11
CA PRO A 242 27.89 10.74 -13.96
C PRO A 242 26.60 11.33 -14.55
N ALA A 243 25.51 10.56 -14.64
CA ALA A 243 24.22 11.01 -15.17
C ALA A 243 23.52 12.05 -14.28
N CYS A 244 23.96 12.19 -13.01
CA CYS A 244 23.47 13.21 -12.08
C CYS A 244 24.14 14.59 -12.23
N SER A 245 25.14 14.72 -13.11
CA SER A 245 25.94 15.95 -13.19
C SER A 245 25.12 17.19 -13.56
N GLY A 246 24.11 17.13 -14.44
CA GLY A 246 23.40 18.33 -14.91
C GLY A 246 22.48 19.03 -13.89
N ILE A 247 21.72 18.25 -13.11
CA ILE A 247 20.76 18.80 -12.12
C ILE A 247 21.46 19.12 -10.80
N ILE A 248 22.39 18.24 -10.36
CA ILE A 248 23.17 18.48 -9.14
C ILE A 248 24.23 19.57 -9.37
N GLN A 249 24.83 19.76 -10.55
CA GLN A 249 25.71 20.93 -10.79
C GLN A 249 24.95 22.26 -10.75
N ARG A 250 23.65 22.27 -11.07
CA ARG A 250 22.81 23.47 -10.92
C ARG A 250 22.45 23.77 -9.47
N ILE A 251 22.31 22.75 -8.62
CA ILE A 251 22.08 22.89 -7.18
C ILE A 251 23.40 23.13 -6.41
N ASN A 252 24.51 22.55 -6.85
CA ASN A 252 25.85 22.66 -6.22
C ASN A 252 26.56 24.00 -6.45
N ARG A 253 26.05 24.92 -7.28
CA ARG A 253 26.65 26.26 -7.37
C ARG A 253 26.49 27.07 -6.08
N ASN A 254 25.53 26.73 -5.21
CA ASN A 254 25.25 27.48 -3.96
C ASN A 254 25.32 26.66 -2.67
N THR A 255 25.61 25.36 -2.71
CA THR A 255 25.71 24.54 -1.49
C THR A 255 26.93 23.63 -1.57
N ARG A 256 27.94 23.96 -0.76
CA ARG A 256 29.16 23.16 -0.60
C ARG A 256 28.80 21.83 0.09
N LEU A 257 29.25 20.73 -0.52
CA LEU A 257 29.25 19.32 -0.08
C LEU A 257 28.97 19.08 1.42
N ILE A 258 27.88 18.37 1.72
CA ILE A 258 27.61 17.83 3.06
C ILE A 258 28.17 16.41 3.13
N THR A 259 29.15 16.19 4.01
CA THR A 259 29.63 14.85 4.37
C THR A 259 29.07 14.48 5.75
N PHE A 260 28.42 13.32 5.85
CA PHE A 260 27.88 12.82 7.11
C PHE A 260 28.82 11.76 7.70
N ARG A 261 29.39 12.03 8.88
CA ARG A 261 30.00 11.00 9.74
C ARG A 261 29.15 10.85 10.99
N GLY A 262 28.61 9.66 11.20
CA GLY A 262 27.83 9.34 12.39
C GLY A 262 28.72 9.01 13.59
N TYR A 263 28.42 9.62 14.73
CA TYR A 263 28.74 9.08 16.05
C TYR A 263 27.48 9.19 16.92
N GLY A 264 27.28 8.17 17.75
CA GLY A 264 26.03 7.92 18.47
C GLY A 264 25.60 9.02 19.44
N LEU A 265 24.33 8.91 19.85
CA LEU A 265 23.59 9.76 20.78
C LEU A 265 23.26 11.18 20.26
N GLY A 266 22.15 11.27 19.52
CA GLY A 266 21.09 12.24 19.84
C GLY A 266 21.34 13.75 19.68
N LYS A 267 22.42 14.22 19.05
CA LYS A 267 22.55 15.64 18.65
C LYS A 267 23.24 15.79 17.29
N PHE A 268 22.53 16.36 16.31
CA PHE A 268 23.12 16.89 15.09
C PHE A 268 23.43 18.37 15.32
N ILE A 269 24.71 18.72 15.46
CA ILE A 269 25.16 20.11 15.51
C ILE A 269 25.79 20.44 14.16
N CYS A 270 25.23 21.45 13.50
CA CYS A 270 25.79 22.03 12.28
C CYS A 270 26.98 22.93 12.70
N TYR A 271 28.20 22.56 12.35
CA TYR A 271 29.36 23.45 12.52
C TYR A 271 29.60 24.21 11.21
N SER A 272 29.56 25.54 11.27
CA SER A 272 30.32 26.37 10.34
C SER A 272 31.71 26.58 10.96
N SER A 273 32.74 25.97 10.38
CA SER A 273 34.12 26.42 10.59
C SER A 273 34.49 27.36 9.44
N GLN A 274 35.06 28.49 9.82
CA GLN A 274 35.46 29.67 9.03
C GLN A 274 35.96 29.40 7.61
#